data_AF-A0A178UKB0-F1
#
_entry.id   AF-A0A178UKB0-F1
#
_cell.length_a   1.000
_cell.length_b   1.000
_cell.length_c   1.000
_cell.angle_alpha   90.00
_cell.angle_beta   90.00
_cell.angle_gamma   90.00
#
_symmetry.space_group_name_H-M   'P 1'
#
loop_
_entity.id
_entity.type
_entity.pdbx_description
1 polymer ?
#
loop_
_entity_poly.entity_id
_entity_poly.type
_entity_poly.pdbx_seq_one_letter_code
_entity_poly.pdbx_strand_id
1 'polypeptide(L)' 'MTTIGGLLMGIGRSFRRKRSSSLDILSPKRAPRDFYKGKNCKPTGFHTRKGGYVVQPDKLPNYVVPDLTGFKVFHFTL' A
#
# COMPACT_ATOMS: atom_id res chain seq x y z
N MET A 1 -38.68 23.80 23.80
CA MET A 1 -38.64 22.70 22.81
C MET A 1 -37.20 22.52 22.32
N THR A 2 -36.55 21.45 22.80
CA THR A 2 -35.56 20.60 22.06
C THR A 2 -34.19 21.13 21.60
N THR A 3 -33.50 22.05 22.30
CA THR A 3 -32.09 22.39 21.95
C THR A 3 -31.08 21.34 22.43
N ILE A 4 -31.17 20.87 23.68
CA ILE A 4 -30.24 19.87 24.26
C ILE A 4 -30.44 18.49 23.61
N GLY A 5 -31.69 18.06 23.42
CA GLY A 5 -32.00 16.78 22.76
C GLY A 5 -31.59 16.77 21.29
N GLY A 6 -31.77 17.89 20.58
CA GLY A 6 -31.31 18.04 19.19
C GLY A 6 -29.78 17.98 19.06
N LEU A 7 -29.06 18.60 20.00
CA LEU A 7 -27.60 18.58 20.04
C LEU A 7 -27.07 17.17 20.34
N LEU A 8 -27.62 16.49 21.35
CA LEU A 8 -27.25 15.12 21.71
C LEU A 8 -27.55 14.13 20.57
N MET A 9 -28.70 14.26 19.91
CA MET A 9 -29.05 13.43 18.76
C MET A 9 -28.18 13.74 17.53
N GLY A 10 -27.77 14.99 17.33
CA GLY A 10 -26.83 15.39 16.28
C GLY A 10 -25.43 14.77 16.49
N ILE A 11 -24.93 14.84 17.73
CA ILE A 11 -23.67 14.22 18.14
C ILE A 11 -23.74 12.68 18.04
N GLY A 12 -24.84 12.06 18.45
CA GLY A 12 -25.04 10.62 18.32
C GLY A 12 -25.06 10.13 16.86
N ARG A 13 -25.50 10.97 15.92
CA ARG A 13 -25.49 10.65 14.47
C ARG A 13 -24.12 10.89 13.83
N SER A 14 -23.34 11.88 14.28
CA SER A 14 -22.00 12.13 13.75
C SER A 14 -20.98 11.04 14.16
N PHE A 15 -21.15 10.42 15.32
CA PHE A 15 -20.35 9.27 15.75
C PHE A 15 -20.82 7.91 15.18
N ARG A 16 -21.80 7.90 14.26
CA ARG A 16 -22.23 6.66 13.61
C ARG A 16 -21.10 6.11 12.75
N ARG A 17 -20.61 4.91 13.09
CA ARG A 17 -19.61 4.19 12.32
C ARG A 17 -20.09 4.06 10.86
N LYS A 18 -19.31 4.63 9.92
CA LYS A 18 -19.62 4.55 8.49
C LYS A 18 -19.69 3.08 8.06
N ARG A 19 -20.59 2.77 7.11
CA ARG A 19 -20.75 1.41 6.57
C ARG A 19 -19.42 0.98 5.96
N SER A 20 -19.02 -0.28 6.15
CA SER A 20 -17.72 -0.78 5.66
C SER A 20 -17.51 -0.58 4.15
N SER A 21 -18.60 -0.49 3.37
CA SER A 21 -18.60 -0.27 1.93
C SER A 21 -18.35 1.18 1.50
N SER A 22 -18.49 2.16 2.41
CA SER A 22 -18.21 3.57 2.14
C SER A 22 -16.83 4.00 2.67
N LEU A 23 -16.05 3.06 3.20
CA LEU A 23 -14.68 3.29 3.64
C LEU A 23 -13.74 3.02 2.46
N ASP A 24 -12.67 3.81 2.36
CA ASP A 24 -11.61 3.56 1.39
C ASP A 24 -11.01 2.17 1.56
N ILE A 25 -10.43 1.66 0.48
CA ILE A 25 -9.74 0.36 0.46
C ILE A 25 -8.77 0.28 1.65
N LEU A 26 -8.95 -0.76 2.46
CA LEU A 26 -8.13 -0.98 3.64
C LEU A 26 -6.66 -1.16 3.23
N SER A 27 -5.80 -0.41 3.90
CA SER A 27 -4.36 -0.45 3.74
C SER A 27 -3.70 -0.88 5.06
N PRO A 28 -2.52 -1.53 5.02
CA PRO A 28 -1.82 -2.00 6.23
C PRO A 28 -1.63 -0.93 7.30
N LYS A 29 -1.50 0.34 6.88
CA LYS A 29 -1.26 1.47 7.79
C LYS A 29 -2.51 1.89 8.59
N ARG A 30 -3.71 1.52 8.14
CA ARG A 30 -5.00 1.90 8.75
C ARG A 30 -5.68 0.73 9.48
N ALA A 31 -5.11 -0.45 9.37
CA ALA A 31 -5.72 -1.70 9.78
C ALA A 31 -5.16 -2.17 11.13
N PRO A 32 -5.85 -3.09 11.84
CA PRO A 32 -5.33 -3.70 13.05
C PRO A 32 -4.03 -4.49 12.79
N ARG A 33 -3.28 -4.79 13.85
CA ARG A 33 -1.91 -5.36 13.78
C ARG A 33 -1.78 -6.62 12.91
N ASP A 34 -2.82 -7.44 12.80
CA ASP A 34 -2.78 -8.70 12.03
C ASP A 34 -3.23 -8.57 10.57
N PHE A 35 -3.44 -7.35 10.07
CA PHE A 35 -3.83 -7.13 8.68
C PHE A 35 -2.60 -6.96 7.78
N TYR A 36 -2.26 -8.03 7.06
CA TYR A 36 -1.22 -8.03 6.04
C TYR A 36 -1.81 -7.88 4.63
N LYS A 37 -1.41 -6.84 3.90
CA LYS A 37 -1.78 -6.62 2.50
C LYS A 37 -0.58 -6.18 1.67
N GLY A 38 -0.16 -7.04 0.74
CA GLY A 38 0.94 -6.79 -0.19
C GLY A 38 0.58 -5.83 -1.32
N LYS A 39 1.60 -5.49 -2.12
CA LYS A 39 1.50 -4.59 -3.29
C LYS A 39 1.61 -5.33 -4.64
N ASN A 40 1.26 -6.63 -4.65
CA ASN A 40 1.36 -7.50 -5.84
C ASN A 40 2.76 -7.54 -6.48
N CYS A 41 3.82 -7.25 -5.71
CA CYS A 41 5.19 -7.41 -6.18
C CYS A 41 5.48 -8.91 -6.41
N LYS A 42 6.26 -9.21 -7.44
CA LYS A 42 6.68 -10.59 -7.72
C LYS A 42 7.60 -11.08 -6.60
N PRO A 43 7.48 -12.36 -6.19
CA PRO A 43 8.30 -12.90 -5.11
C PRO A 43 9.76 -13.07 -5.54
N THR A 44 10.70 -12.60 -4.73
CA THR A 44 12.15 -12.73 -4.95
C THR A 44 12.73 -14.02 -4.37
N GLY A 45 11.90 -14.83 -3.70
CA GLY A 45 12.34 -15.97 -2.90
C GLY A 45 11.16 -16.71 -2.25
N PHE A 46 11.42 -17.39 -1.14
CA PHE A 46 10.42 -18.17 -0.40
C PHE A 46 10.54 -18.01 1.12
N HIS A 47 9.41 -18.20 1.82
CA HIS A 47 9.38 -18.26 3.28
C HIS A 47 9.78 -19.65 3.76
N THR A 48 10.62 -19.71 4.79
CA THR A 48 11.06 -20.96 5.43
C THR A 48 10.06 -21.44 6.46
N ARG A 49 10.14 -22.72 6.84
CA ARG A 49 9.27 -23.34 7.86
C ARG A 49 9.31 -22.62 9.22
N LYS A 50 10.41 -21.92 9.54
CA LYS A 50 10.61 -21.19 10.80
C LYS A 50 10.42 -19.67 10.66
N GLY A 51 9.73 -19.21 9.62
CA GLY A 51 9.36 -17.79 9.45
C GLY A 51 10.47 -16.88 8.90
N GLY A 52 11.67 -17.40 8.61
CA GLY A 52 12.69 -16.66 7.85
C GLY A 52 12.34 -16.56 6.36
N TYR A 53 13.02 -15.69 5.61
CA TYR A 53 12.88 -15.55 4.16
C TYR A 53 14.21 -15.84 3.46
N VAL A 54 14.19 -16.70 2.45
CA VAL A 54 15.37 -17.02 1.63
C VAL A 54 15.18 -16.43 0.25
N VAL A 55 16.06 -15.48 -0.10
CA VAL A 55 16.11 -14.83 -1.41
C VAL A 55 16.80 -15.75 -2.42
N GLN A 56 16.23 -15.88 -3.62
CA GLN A 56 16.82 -16.65 -4.71
C GLN A 56 17.42 -15.68 -5.74
N PRO A 57 18.73 -15.75 -6.03
CA PRO A 57 19.38 -14.84 -6.98
C PRO A 57 18.81 -14.99 -8.40
N ASP A 58 18.30 -16.17 -8.76
CA ASP A 58 17.69 -16.43 -10.07
C ASP A 58 16.39 -15.64 -10.31
N LYS A 59 15.71 -15.25 -9.23
CA LYS A 59 14.46 -14.47 -9.28
C LYS A 59 14.70 -12.97 -9.22
N LEU A 60 15.95 -12.54 -9.03
CA LEU A 60 16.29 -11.12 -9.01
C LEU A 60 16.37 -10.59 -10.44
N PRO A 61 15.73 -9.43 -10.72
CA PRO A 61 15.87 -8.78 -12.02
C PRO A 61 17.29 -8.27 -12.19
N ASN A 62 18.00 -8.77 -13.21
CA ASN A 62 19.32 -8.29 -13.60
C ASN A 62 19.16 -7.24 -14.70
N TYR A 63 19.50 -6.00 -14.40
CA TYR A 63 19.47 -4.91 -15.36
C TYR A 63 20.83 -4.81 -16.04
N VAL A 64 20.87 -5.11 -17.34
CA VAL A 64 22.06 -4.86 -18.18
C VAL A 64 22.02 -3.40 -18.58
N VAL A 65 22.78 -2.56 -17.86
CA VAL A 65 22.95 -1.15 -18.20
C VAL A 65 24.13 -1.04 -19.15
N PRO A 66 23.93 -0.64 -20.42
CA PRO A 66 25.04 -0.42 -21.34
C PRO A 66 25.82 0.84 -20.95
N ASP A 67 27.11 0.87 -21.31
CA ASP A 67 27.91 2.08 -21.20
C ASP A 67 27.40 3.14 -22.20
N LEU A 68 27.25 4.37 -21.71
CA LEU A 68 26.70 5.50 -22.46
C LEU A 68 27.80 6.47 -22.91
N THR A 69 29.07 6.14 -22.69
CA THR A 69 30.21 7.00 -23.03
C THR A 69 30.27 7.23 -24.55
N GLY A 70 30.07 8.48 -24.98
CA GLY A 70 30.10 8.88 -26.40
C GLY A 70 28.75 8.84 -27.14
N PHE A 71 27.63 8.56 -26.45
CA PHE A 71 26.30 8.61 -27.07
C PHE A 71 25.92 10.04 -27.49
N LYS A 72 25.67 10.24 -28.79
CA LYS A 72 25.31 11.53 -29.40
C LYS A 72 23.78 11.72 -29.57
N VAL A 73 22.99 10.99 -28.77
CA VAL A 73 21.52 11.01 -28.83
C VAL A 73 21.01 11.88 -27.70
N PHE A 74 20.54 13.08 -28.03
CA PHE A 74 19.91 13.97 -27.05
C PHE A 74 18.40 13.72 -27.07
N HIS A 75 17.82 13.43 -25.90
CA HIS A 75 16.37 13.15 -25.76
C HIS A 75 15.49 14.37 -26.04
N PHE A 76 16.06 15.57 -26.12
CA PHE A 76 15.32 16.81 -26.34
C PHE A 76 15.92 17.60 -27.52
N THR A 77 15.19 17.64 -28.63
CA THR A 77 15.28 18.72 -29.62
C THR A 77 14.03 19.57 -29.48
N LEU A 78 14.21 20.84 -29.13
CA LEU A 78 13.15 21.86 -29.02
C LEU A 78 12.50 22.14 -30.38
#